data_AF-A0A7X8U2F0-F1
#
_entry.id   AF-A0A7X8U2F0-F1
#
_cell.length_a   1.000
_cell.length_b   1.000
_cell.length_c   1.000
_cell.angle_alpha   90.00
_cell.angle_beta   90.00
_cell.angle_gamma   90.00
#
_symmetry.space_group_name_H-M   'P 1'
#
loop_
_entity.id
_entity.type
_entity.pdbx_description
1 polymer ?
#
loop_
_entity_poly.entity_id
_entity_poly.type
_entity_poly.pdbx_seq_one_letter_code
_entity_poly.pdbx_strand_id
1 'polypeptide(L)'
;MKASEPSTGPAKDAQAEVSAFLELIANRGITIEELIASTPDSWKDREKAKNLASSLANDSELMTCLRESREPLSRQSLEQLGLNHSLFQRYAAYITAVALIMNDQFPILGDMVIPWVKGDV
;
A
#
# COMPACT_ATOMS: atom_id res chain seq x y z
N MET A 1 -35.15 27.94 2.12
CA MET A 1 -34.29 26.74 2.06
C MET A 1 -33.10 27.08 1.19
N LYS A 2 -31.94 27.38 1.77
CA LYS A 2 -30.70 27.51 0.98
C LYS A 2 -30.15 26.10 0.80
N ALA A 3 -30.06 25.66 -0.45
CA ALA A 3 -29.37 24.42 -0.79
C ALA A 3 -27.90 24.56 -0.37
N SER A 4 -27.44 23.65 0.49
CA SER A 4 -26.03 23.51 0.81
C SER A 4 -25.30 23.11 -0.46
N GLU A 5 -24.41 23.97 -0.95
CA GLU A 5 -23.52 23.64 -2.06
C GLU A 5 -22.69 22.40 -1.69
N PRO A 6 -22.50 21.43 -2.60
CA PRO A 6 -21.62 20.31 -2.35
C PRO A 6 -20.20 20.86 -2.24
N SER A 7 -19.67 20.94 -1.02
CA SER A 7 -18.27 21.28 -0.72
C SER A 7 -17.30 20.41 -1.53
N THR A 8 -16.91 20.80 -2.74
CA THR A 8 -15.82 20.21 -3.52
C THR A 8 -14.51 20.80 -3.03
N GLY A 9 -14.00 20.25 -1.93
CA GLY A 9 -12.75 20.71 -1.31
C GLY A 9 -11.79 19.54 -1.07
N PRO A 10 -10.49 19.81 -0.88
CA PRO A 10 -9.43 18.79 -0.79
C PRO A 10 -9.67 17.75 0.32
N ALA A 11 -10.42 18.12 1.36
CA ALA A 11 -10.82 17.19 2.42
C ALA A 11 -11.78 16.08 1.95
N LYS A 12 -12.66 16.37 0.98
CA LYS A 12 -13.57 15.35 0.43
C LYS A 12 -12.83 14.38 -0.50
N ASP A 13 -11.84 14.87 -1.22
CA ASP A 13 -11.01 14.03 -2.10
C ASP A 13 -10.16 13.06 -1.27
N ALA A 14 -9.56 13.55 -0.17
CA ALA A 14 -8.86 12.68 0.78
C ALA A 14 -9.78 11.64 1.43
N GLN A 15 -10.99 12.02 1.83
CA GLN A 15 -11.95 11.06 2.40
C GLN A 15 -12.38 10.00 1.38
N ALA A 16 -12.56 10.37 0.12
CA ALA A 16 -12.90 9.45 -0.95
C ALA A 16 -11.76 8.45 -1.22
N GLU A 17 -10.50 8.91 -1.30
CA GLU A 17 -9.34 8.04 -1.43
C GLU A 17 -9.20 7.07 -0.25
N VAL A 18 -9.35 7.56 0.99
CA VAL A 18 -9.30 6.70 2.18
C VAL A 18 -10.40 5.64 2.13
N SER A 19 -11.62 6.01 1.76
CA SER A 19 -12.74 5.07 1.68
C SER A 19 -12.50 3.99 0.62
N ALA A 20 -12.05 4.40 -0.58
CA ALA A 20 -11.72 3.48 -1.65
C ALA A 20 -10.53 2.57 -1.31
N PHE A 21 -9.51 3.10 -0.61
CA PHE A 21 -8.39 2.30 -0.12
C PHE A 21 -8.83 1.28 0.95
N LEU A 22 -9.69 1.67 1.88
CA LEU A 22 -10.22 0.77 2.90
C LEU A 22 -11.05 -0.38 2.27
N GLU A 23 -11.88 -0.07 1.27
CA GLU A 23 -12.60 -1.09 0.50
C GLU A 23 -11.63 -2.03 -0.24
N LEU A 24 -10.57 -1.48 -0.84
CA LEU A 24 -9.55 -2.24 -1.55
C LEU A 24 -8.84 -3.26 -0.65
N ILE A 25 -8.36 -2.84 0.53
CA ILE A 25 -7.71 -3.75 1.46
C ILE A 25 -8.70 -4.75 2.09
N ALA A 26 -9.95 -4.35 2.33
CA ALA A 26 -10.99 -5.25 2.85
C ALA A 26 -11.35 -6.34 1.84
N ASN A 27 -11.40 -6.04 0.54
CA ASN A 27 -11.64 -7.03 -0.53
C ASN A 27 -10.57 -8.14 -0.57
N ARG A 28 -9.38 -7.82 -0.06
CA ARG A 28 -8.28 -8.75 0.11
C ARG A 28 -8.29 -9.53 1.43
N GLY A 29 -9.22 -9.22 2.32
CA GLY A 29 -9.27 -9.80 3.66
C GLY A 29 -8.28 -9.18 4.64
N ILE A 30 -7.64 -8.05 4.30
CA ILE A 30 -6.78 -7.32 5.22
C ILE A 30 -7.67 -6.42 6.09
N THR A 31 -7.57 -6.61 7.41
CA THR A 31 -8.25 -5.74 8.37
C THR A 31 -7.40 -4.53 8.74
N ILE A 32 -8.03 -3.48 9.26
CA ILE A 32 -7.31 -2.29 9.76
C ILE A 32 -6.39 -2.70 10.92
N GLU A 33 -6.85 -3.59 11.80
CA GLU A 33 -6.10 -4.10 12.93
C GLU A 33 -4.85 -4.85 12.48
N GLU A 34 -4.95 -5.68 11.44
CA GLU A 34 -3.81 -6.38 10.84
C GLU A 34 -2.84 -5.43 10.16
N LEU A 35 -3.36 -4.40 9.47
CA LEU A 35 -2.52 -3.37 8.87
C LEU A 35 -1.72 -2.61 9.94
N ILE A 36 -2.35 -2.24 11.05
CA ILE A 36 -1.70 -1.59 12.19
C ILE A 36 -0.66 -2.53 12.81
N ALA A 37 -1.03 -3.79 13.07
CA ALA A 37 -0.14 -4.77 13.69
C ALA A 37 1.08 -5.14 12.82
N SER A 38 0.94 -5.07 11.49
CA SER A 38 2.02 -5.32 10.53
C SER A 38 2.83 -4.07 10.17
N THR A 39 2.54 -2.91 10.77
CA THR A 39 3.29 -1.68 10.51
C THR A 39 4.66 -1.72 11.20
N PRO A 40 5.78 -1.46 10.50
CA PRO A 40 7.09 -1.50 11.15
C PRO A 40 7.31 -0.34 12.13
N ASP A 41 7.78 -0.66 13.35
CA ASP A 41 8.02 0.34 14.40
C ASP A 41 9.17 1.28 14.05
N SER A 42 10.27 0.72 13.51
CA SER A 42 11.49 1.49 13.21
C SER A 42 11.40 2.16 11.85
N TRP A 43 11.93 3.39 11.75
CA TRP A 43 12.04 4.10 10.47
C TRP A 43 12.80 3.27 9.43
N LYS A 44 13.88 2.59 9.83
CA LYS A 44 14.69 1.75 8.93
C LYS A 44 13.89 0.61 8.33
N ASP A 45 13.02 -0.03 9.11
CA ASP A 45 12.23 -1.16 8.63
C ASP A 45 11.01 -0.69 7.83
N ARG A 46 10.42 0.44 8.19
CA ARG A 46 9.42 1.13 7.36
C ARG A 46 9.97 1.45 5.98
N GLU A 47 11.19 1.97 5.92
CA GLU A 47 11.84 2.31 4.66
C GLU A 47 12.11 1.05 3.82
N LYS A 48 12.63 -0.02 4.42
CA LYS A 48 12.81 -1.29 3.69
C LYS A 48 11.48 -1.85 3.18
N ALA A 49 10.41 -1.78 3.98
CA ALA A 49 9.08 -2.26 3.60
C ALA A 49 8.50 -1.43 2.45
N LYS A 50 8.63 -0.09 2.49
CA LYS A 50 8.24 0.81 1.39
C LYS A 50 9.02 0.51 0.12
N ASN A 51 10.33 0.30 0.20
CA ASN A 51 11.15 -0.09 -0.96
C ASN A 51 10.67 -1.42 -1.56
N LEU A 52 10.35 -2.41 -0.72
CA LEU A 52 9.78 -3.68 -1.18
C LEU A 52 8.43 -3.48 -1.88
N ALA A 53 7.56 -2.67 -1.29
CA ALA A 53 6.25 -2.34 -1.84
C ALA A 53 6.37 -1.61 -3.18
N SER A 54 7.35 -0.73 -3.33
CA SER A 54 7.64 -0.05 -4.60
C SER A 54 8.13 -1.02 -5.67
N SER A 55 9.02 -1.97 -5.32
CA SER A 55 9.42 -3.02 -6.26
C SER A 55 8.23 -3.88 -6.72
N LEU A 56 7.32 -4.23 -5.81
CA LEU A 56 6.09 -4.93 -6.14
C LEU A 56 5.18 -4.09 -7.05
N ALA A 57 4.95 -2.83 -6.72
CA ALA A 57 4.07 -1.94 -7.48
C ALA A 57 4.54 -1.72 -8.93
N ASN A 58 5.83 -1.89 -9.21
CA ASN A 58 6.42 -1.79 -10.54
C ASN A 58 6.40 -3.11 -11.33
N ASP A 59 6.05 -4.23 -10.70
CA ASP A 59 5.92 -5.53 -11.36
C ASP A 59 4.44 -5.83 -11.68
N SER A 60 4.06 -5.75 -12.95
CA SER A 60 2.68 -5.94 -13.38
C SER A 60 2.15 -7.36 -13.15
N GLU A 61 3.01 -8.38 -13.24
CA GLU A 61 2.61 -9.77 -13.07
C GLU A 61 2.29 -10.03 -11.60
N LEU A 62 3.20 -9.61 -10.70
CA LEU A 62 2.96 -9.74 -9.27
C LEU A 62 1.83 -8.85 -8.80
N MET A 63 1.66 -7.64 -9.31
CA MET A 63 0.50 -6.82 -8.97
C MET A 63 -0.81 -7.48 -9.41
N THR A 64 -0.82 -8.17 -10.55
CA THR A 64 -1.99 -8.96 -10.99
C THR A 64 -2.24 -10.11 -10.02
N CYS A 65 -1.22 -10.91 -9.70
CA CYS A 65 -1.34 -11.97 -8.71
C CYS A 65 -1.79 -11.44 -7.34
N LEU A 66 -1.26 -10.31 -6.93
CA LEU A 66 -1.58 -9.63 -5.69
C LEU A 66 -3.05 -9.19 -5.75
N ARG A 67 -3.55 -8.55 -6.82
CA ARG A 67 -4.96 -8.14 -6.93
C ARG A 67 -5.95 -9.31 -6.98
N GLU A 68 -5.61 -10.39 -7.67
CA GLU A 68 -6.51 -11.52 -7.91
C GLU A 68 -6.50 -12.54 -6.77
N SER A 69 -5.38 -12.66 -6.05
CA SER A 69 -5.19 -13.63 -4.98
C SER A 69 -5.34 -13.00 -3.60
N ARG A 70 -6.11 -13.67 -2.74
CA ARG A 70 -6.12 -13.42 -1.29
C ARG A 70 -4.94 -14.06 -0.58
N GLU A 71 -4.28 -15.02 -1.24
CA GLU A 71 -3.10 -15.67 -0.69
C GLU A 71 -1.87 -14.76 -0.79
N PRO A 72 -0.96 -14.80 0.19
CA PRO A 72 0.33 -14.13 0.11
C PRO A 72 1.11 -14.56 -1.15
N LEU A 73 1.92 -13.64 -1.69
CA LEU A 73 2.83 -13.99 -2.78
C LEU A 73 3.76 -15.13 -2.37
N SER A 74 3.97 -16.08 -3.29
CA SER A 74 4.80 -17.24 -3.02
C SER A 74 6.26 -16.82 -2.77
N ARG A 75 6.97 -17.61 -1.96
CA ARG A 75 8.40 -17.43 -1.73
C ARG A 75 9.20 -17.37 -3.04
N GLN A 76 8.87 -18.24 -3.98
CA GLN A 76 9.53 -18.30 -5.27
C GLN A 76 9.35 -17.01 -6.08
N SER A 77 8.12 -16.47 -6.11
CA SER A 77 7.80 -15.20 -6.79
C SER A 77 8.59 -14.03 -6.19
N LEU A 78 8.72 -13.99 -4.86
CA LEU A 78 9.49 -12.94 -4.17
C LEU A 78 11.00 -13.10 -4.41
N GLU A 79 11.52 -14.33 -4.37
CA GLU A 79 12.94 -14.61 -4.61
C GLU A 79 13.37 -14.30 -6.06
N GLN A 80 12.51 -14.54 -7.04
CA GLN A 80 12.76 -14.20 -8.45
C GLN A 80 13.01 -12.70 -8.66
N LEU A 81 12.41 -11.85 -7.83
CA LEU A 81 12.61 -10.40 -7.83
C LEU A 81 13.72 -9.93 -6.88
N GLY A 82 14.44 -10.86 -6.24
CA GLY A 82 15.44 -10.52 -5.23
C GLY A 82 14.83 -9.88 -3.97
N LEU A 83 13.53 -10.05 -3.74
CA LEU A 83 12.81 -9.48 -2.61
C LEU A 83 13.03 -10.32 -1.36
N ASN A 84 13.21 -9.65 -0.22
CA ASN A 84 13.42 -10.32 1.05
C ASN A 84 12.12 -10.95 1.56
N HIS A 85 11.99 -12.27 1.36
CA HIS A 85 10.83 -13.05 1.80
C HIS A 85 10.53 -12.91 3.31
N SER A 86 11.56 -12.93 4.16
CA SER A 86 11.35 -12.82 5.62
C SER A 86 10.80 -11.45 6.03
N LEU A 87 11.20 -10.40 5.32
CA LEU A 87 10.67 -9.06 5.52
C LEU A 87 9.24 -8.94 5.01
N PHE A 88 8.96 -9.51 3.82
CA PHE A 88 7.60 -9.55 3.26
C PHE A 88 6.63 -10.23 4.21
N GLN A 89 6.94 -11.44 4.68
CA GLN A 89 6.07 -12.19 5.59
C GLN A 89 5.80 -11.44 6.89
N ARG A 90 6.82 -10.80 7.45
CA ARG A 90 6.69 -10.06 8.71
C ARG A 90 5.76 -8.84 8.59
N TYR A 91 5.76 -8.18 7.44
CA TYR A 91 5.03 -6.94 7.19
C TYR A 91 4.06 -7.06 6.01
N ALA A 92 3.47 -8.24 5.81
CA ALA A 92 2.77 -8.59 4.58
C ALA A 92 1.59 -7.65 4.29
N ALA A 93 0.73 -7.40 5.28
CA ALA A 93 -0.41 -6.49 5.12
C ALA A 93 0.04 -5.05 4.86
N TYR A 94 1.04 -4.54 5.59
CA TYR A 94 1.62 -3.22 5.36
C TYR A 94 2.23 -3.08 3.95
N ILE A 95 3.08 -4.02 3.52
CA ILE A 95 3.73 -3.97 2.22
C ILE A 95 2.71 -4.07 1.09
N THR A 96 1.72 -4.96 1.23
CA THR A 96 0.63 -5.12 0.26
C THR A 96 -0.19 -3.84 0.15
N ALA A 97 -0.58 -3.24 1.27
CA ALA A 97 -1.30 -1.98 1.33
C ALA A 97 -0.54 -0.84 0.63
N VAL A 98 0.75 -0.68 0.95
CA VAL A 98 1.58 0.35 0.34
C VAL A 98 1.77 0.11 -1.16
N ALA A 99 1.95 -1.14 -1.59
CA ALA A 99 2.09 -1.48 -3.01
C ALA A 99 0.81 -1.17 -3.80
N LEU A 100 -0.36 -1.43 -3.20
CA LEU A 100 -1.65 -1.06 -3.78
C LEU A 100 -1.80 0.46 -3.88
N ILE A 101 -1.47 1.22 -2.83
CA ILE A 101 -1.52 2.69 -2.88
C ILE A 101 -0.64 3.25 -3.99
N MET A 102 0.55 2.67 -4.21
CA MET A 102 1.47 3.12 -5.26
C MET A 102 1.03 2.72 -6.67
N ASN A 103 0.36 1.58 -6.82
CA ASN A 103 -0.05 1.05 -8.12
C ASN A 103 -1.44 1.54 -8.55
N ASP A 104 -2.34 1.81 -7.60
CA ASP A 104 -3.63 2.44 -7.83
C ASP A 104 -3.51 3.96 -7.74
N GLN A 105 -4.31 4.69 -8.51
CA GLN A 105 -4.25 6.15 -8.61
C GLN A 105 -4.80 6.84 -7.35
N PHE A 106 -4.12 6.69 -6.23
CA PHE A 106 -4.38 7.40 -4.97
C PHE A 106 -3.33 8.51 -4.80
N PRO A 107 -3.43 9.65 -5.52
CA PRO A 107 -2.40 10.68 -5.49
C PRO A 107 -2.16 11.24 -4.09
N ILE A 108 -3.22 11.44 -3.29
CA ILE A 108 -3.07 12.01 -1.94
C ILE A 108 -2.40 11.01 -1.00
N LEU A 109 -2.84 9.74 -1.00
CA LEU A 109 -2.22 8.71 -0.16
C LEU A 109 -0.82 8.33 -0.66
N GLY A 110 -0.60 8.35 -1.98
CA GLY A 110 0.65 8.07 -2.66
C GLY A 110 1.78 8.93 -2.12
N ASP A 111 1.57 10.25 -2.05
CA ASP A 111 2.55 11.21 -1.52
C ASP A 111 3.03 10.88 -0.11
N MET A 112 2.22 10.19 0.69
CA MET A 112 2.56 9.82 2.08
C MET A 112 3.38 8.52 2.18
N VAL A 113 3.27 7.65 1.18
CA VAL A 113 3.82 6.28 1.25
C VAL A 113 5.01 6.04 0.34
N ILE A 114 5.34 6.97 -0.57
CA ILE A 114 6.55 6.92 -1.39
C ILE A 114 7.80 6.63 -0.53
N PRO A 115 8.71 5.73 -0.96
CA PRO A 115 9.96 5.47 -0.27
C PRO A 115 10.85 6.71 -0.35
N TRP A 116 11.67 6.92 0.67
CA TRP A 116 12.59 8.05 0.66
C TRP A 116 13.74 7.79 -0.33
N VAL A 117 13.93 8.70 -1.30
CA VAL A 117 15.07 8.64 -2.20
C VAL A 117 16.19 9.49 -1.63
N LYS A 118 17.41 8.94 -1.56
CA LYS A 118 18.56 9.65 -1.02
C LYS A 118 18.85 10.91 -1.84
N GLY A 119 18.50 12.07 -1.29
CA GLY A 119 18.59 13.37 -1.98
C GLY A 119 17.35 14.25 -1.82
N ASP A 120 16.25 13.74 -1.26
CA ASP A 120 15.06 14.53 -0.93
C ASP A 120 15.32 15.41 0.31
N VAL A 121 15.95 16.57 0.12
CA VAL A 121 15.89 17.79 0.97
C VAL A 121 16.07 19.04 0.10
#